data_AF-A0A3N4GKA8-F1
#
_entry.id   AF-A0A3N4GKA8-F1
#
_cell.length_a   1.000
_cell.length_b   1.000
_cell.length_c   1.000
_cell.angle_alpha   90.00
_cell.angle_beta   90.00
_cell.angle_gamma   90.00
#
_symmetry.space_group_name_H-M   'P 1'
#
loop_
_entity.id
_entity.type
_entity.pdbx_description
1 polymer ?
#
loop_
_entity_poly.entity_id
_entity_poly.type
_entity_poly.pdbx_seq_one_letter_code
_entity_poly.pdbx_strand_id
1 'polypeptide(L)'
;MSDEGRAAAVALLAQADAILAGHSSGHSATLAAFLARQATEALIETRCTELVGPVPGATTRSKLAILKSLDHTEAGQALVLSWYRLSGYCHVHAYELPPTVGEVRAACEQVMGVVDVH
;
A
#
# COMPACT_ATOMS: atom_id res chain seq x y z
N MET A 1 11.08 6.24 -15.13
CA MET A 1 10.65 4.97 -14.50
C MET A 1 9.97 5.17 -13.14
N SER A 2 10.24 6.26 -12.39
CA SER A 2 9.50 6.57 -11.14
C SER A 2 8.00 6.82 -11.35
N ASP A 3 7.63 7.42 -12.47
CA ASP A 3 6.25 7.81 -12.81
C ASP A 3 5.32 6.61 -13.09
N GLU A 4 5.88 5.51 -13.61
CA GLU A 4 5.12 4.29 -13.92
C GLU A 4 4.64 3.57 -12.64
N GLY A 5 5.48 3.51 -11.60
CA GLY A 5 5.10 2.93 -10.31
C GLY A 5 4.02 3.76 -9.60
N ARG A 6 4.05 5.09 -9.75
CA ARG A 6 3.00 5.98 -9.23
C ARG A 6 1.69 5.81 -9.99
N ALA A 7 1.73 5.77 -11.32
CA ALA A 7 0.55 5.52 -12.15
C ALA A 7 -0.10 4.15 -11.84
N ALA A 8 0.72 3.11 -11.67
CA ALA A 8 0.24 1.79 -11.27
C ALA A 8 -0.44 1.82 -9.89
N ALA A 9 0.14 2.53 -8.92
CA ALA A 9 -0.46 2.69 -7.59
C ALA A 9 -1.82 3.38 -7.65
N VAL A 10 -1.96 4.47 -8.43
CA VAL A 10 -3.23 5.18 -8.63
C VAL A 10 -4.28 4.25 -9.25
N ALA A 11 -3.92 3.48 -10.27
CA ALA A 11 -4.85 2.55 -10.93
C ALA A 11 -5.35 1.46 -9.97
N LEU A 12 -4.45 0.90 -9.15
CA LEU A 12 -4.78 -0.11 -8.14
C LEU A 12 -5.70 0.45 -7.04
N LEU A 13 -5.46 1.69 -6.59
CA LEU A 13 -6.30 2.35 -5.58
C LEU A 13 -7.68 2.71 -6.12
N ALA A 14 -7.76 3.16 -7.38
CA ALA A 14 -9.04 3.36 -8.05
C ALA A 14 -9.85 2.05 -8.18
N GLN A 15 -9.18 0.94 -8.50
CA GLN A 15 -9.83 -0.37 -8.55
C GLN A 15 -10.28 -0.86 -7.17
N ALA A 16 -9.48 -0.59 -6.12
CA ALA A 16 -9.87 -0.90 -4.74
C ALA A 16 -11.12 -0.12 -4.33
N ASP A 17 -11.19 1.18 -4.65
CA ASP A 17 -12.36 2.00 -4.35
C ASP A 17 -13.61 1.53 -5.11
N ALA A 18 -13.48 1.16 -6.40
CA ALA A 18 -14.58 0.59 -7.16
C ALA A 18 -15.15 -0.70 -6.53
N ILE A 19 -14.28 -1.55 -5.97
CA ILE A 19 -14.71 -2.76 -5.24
C ILE A 19 -15.47 -2.38 -3.96
N LEU A 20 -14.97 -1.40 -3.21
CA LEU A 20 -15.60 -0.93 -1.96
C LEU A 20 -16.94 -0.20 -2.21
N ALA A 21 -17.06 0.52 -3.33
CA ALA A 21 -18.29 1.19 -3.75
C ALA A 21 -19.41 0.20 -4.12
N GLY A 22 -19.05 -1.00 -4.60
CA GLY A 22 -19.97 -2.05 -5.05
C GLY A 22 -20.72 -2.83 -3.96
N HIS A 23 -20.65 -2.43 -2.68
CA HIS A 23 -21.37 -3.03 -1.53
C HIS A 23 -21.26 -4.56 -1.47
N SER A 24 -20.21 -5.07 -0.83
CA SER A 24 -19.98 -6.51 -0.77
C SER A 24 -19.47 -6.98 0.59
N SER A 25 -19.77 -8.26 0.87
CA SER A 25 -19.37 -8.99 2.10
C SER A 25 -17.85 -8.94 2.35
N GLY A 26 -17.40 -9.37 3.54
CA GLY A 26 -15.99 -9.25 3.98
C GLY A 26 -14.91 -9.71 2.98
N HIS A 27 -15.21 -10.63 2.05
CA HIS A 27 -14.27 -11.04 1.01
C HIS A 27 -13.84 -9.90 0.06
N SER A 28 -14.73 -8.96 -0.22
CA SER A 28 -14.40 -7.83 -1.10
C SER A 28 -13.57 -6.76 -0.39
N ALA A 29 -13.71 -6.63 0.94
CA ALA A 29 -12.84 -5.77 1.73
C ALA A 29 -11.40 -6.32 1.74
N THR A 30 -11.23 -7.63 1.87
CA THR A 30 -9.91 -8.28 1.77
C THR A 30 -9.30 -8.11 0.38
N LEU A 31 -10.07 -8.28 -0.70
CA LEU A 31 -9.57 -8.05 -2.06
C LEU A 31 -9.13 -6.59 -2.26
N ALA A 32 -9.94 -5.61 -1.81
CA ALA A 32 -9.56 -4.21 -1.87
C ALA A 32 -8.31 -3.90 -1.05
N ALA A 33 -8.17 -4.48 0.14
CA ALA A 33 -6.96 -4.35 0.96
C ALA A 33 -5.72 -4.93 0.27
N PHE A 34 -5.86 -6.05 -0.44
CA PHE A 34 -4.78 -6.64 -1.22
C PHE A 34 -4.33 -5.69 -2.36
N LEU A 35 -5.27 -5.08 -3.09
CA LEU A 35 -4.94 -4.11 -4.14
C LEU A 35 -4.25 -2.86 -3.57
N ALA A 36 -4.74 -2.33 -2.44
CA ALA A 36 -4.08 -1.23 -1.76
C ALA A 36 -2.66 -1.59 -1.28
N ARG A 37 -2.44 -2.85 -0.87
CA ARG A 37 -1.09 -3.35 -0.52
C ARG A 37 -0.17 -3.36 -1.74
N GLN A 38 -0.67 -3.83 -2.89
CA GLN A 38 0.09 -3.81 -4.15
C GLN A 38 0.43 -2.36 -4.57
N ALA A 39 -0.50 -1.42 -4.42
CA ALA A 39 -0.24 0.00 -4.67
C ALA A 39 0.88 0.53 -3.76
N THR A 40 0.82 0.19 -2.47
CA THR A 40 1.86 0.56 -1.50
C THR A 40 3.23 -0.04 -1.87
N GLU A 41 3.26 -1.29 -2.33
CA GLU A 41 4.48 -1.96 -2.79
C GLU A 41 5.11 -1.28 -4.01
N ALA A 42 4.29 -0.82 -4.97
CA ALA A 42 4.75 -0.06 -6.11
C ALA A 42 5.37 1.30 -5.69
N LEU A 43 4.74 2.00 -4.75
CA LEU A 43 5.27 3.26 -4.21
C LEU A 43 6.57 3.05 -3.41
N ILE A 44 6.66 1.97 -2.63
CA ILE A 44 7.89 1.58 -1.93
C ILE A 44 9.01 1.31 -2.93
N GLU A 45 8.72 0.63 -4.04
CA GLU A 45 9.71 0.37 -5.09
C GLU A 45 10.22 1.65 -5.74
N THR A 46 9.29 2.53 -6.14
CA THR A 46 9.62 3.86 -6.68
C THR A 46 10.51 4.62 -5.70
N ARG A 47 10.12 4.67 -4.42
CA ARG A 47 10.84 5.44 -3.42
C ARG A 47 12.22 4.87 -3.09
N CYS A 48 12.35 3.55 -2.99
CA CYS A 48 13.65 2.92 -2.82
C CYS A 48 14.56 3.18 -4.02
N THR A 49 14.01 3.13 -5.24
CA THR A 49 14.75 3.46 -6.46
C THR A 49 15.23 4.91 -6.47
N GLU A 50 14.42 5.85 -6.01
CA GLU A 50 14.80 7.27 -5.86
C GLU A 50 15.93 7.45 -4.82
N LEU A 51 15.90 6.71 -3.72
CA LEU A 51 16.86 6.85 -2.62
C LEU A 51 18.21 6.20 -2.88
N VAL A 52 18.23 4.98 -3.44
CA VAL A 52 19.44 4.16 -3.55
C VAL A 52 19.64 3.51 -4.92
N GLY A 53 18.77 3.81 -5.89
CA GLY A 53 18.75 3.14 -7.19
C GLY A 53 18.03 1.78 -7.16
N PRO A 54 17.90 1.10 -8.31
CA PRO A 54 17.20 -0.18 -8.41
C PRO A 54 17.82 -1.25 -7.52
N VAL A 55 16.98 -1.95 -6.75
CA VAL A 55 17.39 -3.03 -5.83
C VAL A 55 16.75 -4.37 -6.25
N PRO A 56 17.22 -4.98 -7.35
CA PRO A 56 16.61 -6.19 -7.91
C PRO A 56 16.68 -7.36 -6.92
N GLY A 57 15.60 -8.12 -6.82
CA GLY A 57 15.49 -9.28 -5.92
C GLY A 57 15.28 -8.95 -4.44
N ALA A 58 15.29 -7.67 -4.04
CA ALA A 58 14.96 -7.28 -2.68
C ALA A 58 13.47 -7.53 -2.39
N THR A 59 13.19 -8.22 -1.28
CA THR A 59 11.81 -8.37 -0.78
C THR A 59 11.24 -7.03 -0.32
N THR A 60 9.91 -6.89 -0.26
CA THR A 60 9.30 -5.66 0.30
C THR A 60 9.78 -5.39 1.73
N ARG A 61 9.95 -6.42 2.57
CA ARG A 61 10.51 -6.23 3.92
C ARG A 61 11.93 -5.63 3.89
N SER A 62 12.77 -6.07 2.97
CA SER A 62 14.13 -5.51 2.80
C SER A 62 14.04 -4.04 2.37
N LYS A 63 13.14 -3.71 1.45
CA LYS A 63 12.88 -2.33 1.00
C LYS A 63 12.34 -1.43 2.13
N LEU A 64 11.51 -1.97 3.02
CA LEU A 64 11.09 -1.24 4.22
C LEU A 64 12.26 -0.91 5.16
N ALA A 65 13.30 -1.74 5.24
CA ALA A 65 14.50 -1.42 6.02
C ALA A 65 15.28 -0.24 5.40
N ILE A 66 15.32 -0.16 4.07
CA ILE A 66 15.87 1.00 3.34
C ILE A 66 15.09 2.26 3.71
N LEU A 67 13.76 2.24 3.57
CA LEU A 67 12.93 3.40 3.91
C LEU A 67 13.10 3.83 5.36
N LYS A 68 13.05 2.90 6.32
CA LYS A 68 13.25 3.20 7.75
C LYS A 68 14.62 3.82 8.05
N SER A 69 15.64 3.47 7.27
CA SER A 69 17.01 3.93 7.51
C SER A 69 17.33 5.24 6.79
N LEU A 70 16.73 5.49 5.62
CA LEU A 70 17.14 6.55 4.71
C LEU A 70 16.04 7.56 4.38
N ASP A 71 14.77 7.22 4.56
CA ASP A 71 13.64 8.11 4.26
C ASP A 71 13.03 8.69 5.53
N HIS A 72 13.52 9.87 5.92
CA HIS A 72 13.04 10.58 7.10
C HIS A 72 11.80 11.45 6.83
N THR A 73 11.25 11.39 5.62
CA THR A 73 10.03 12.13 5.27
C THR A 73 8.78 11.48 5.87
N GLU A 74 7.72 12.26 6.03
CA GLU A 74 6.41 11.72 6.45
C GLU A 74 5.88 10.70 5.44
N ALA A 75 6.13 10.92 4.14
CA ALA A 75 5.77 9.99 3.06
C ALA A 75 6.43 8.61 3.27
N GLY A 76 7.73 8.57 3.58
CA GLY A 76 8.46 7.33 3.87
C GLY A 76 7.87 6.57 5.06
N GLN A 77 7.55 7.28 6.15
CA GLN A 77 6.92 6.69 7.33
C GLN A 77 5.50 6.18 7.01
N ALA A 78 4.72 6.94 6.25
CA ALA A 78 3.37 6.56 5.84
C ALA A 78 3.37 5.28 4.98
N LEU A 79 4.32 5.11 4.06
CA LEU A 79 4.46 3.87 3.28
C LEU A 79 4.75 2.66 4.16
N VAL A 80 5.66 2.82 5.12
CA VAL A 80 6.01 1.74 6.06
C VAL A 80 4.79 1.32 6.87
N LEU A 81 4.08 2.27 7.48
CA LEU A 81 2.91 2.00 8.31
C LEU A 81 1.77 1.38 7.49
N SER A 82 1.51 1.91 6.30
CA SER A 82 0.47 1.42 5.40
C SER A 82 0.72 -0.03 4.99
N TRP A 83 1.96 -0.40 4.66
CA TRP A 83 2.28 -1.77 4.27
C TRP A 83 2.01 -2.77 5.39
N TYR A 84 2.39 -2.46 6.63
CA TYR A 84 2.11 -3.35 7.76
C TYR A 84 0.61 -3.50 8.04
N ARG A 85 -0.13 -2.37 8.03
CA ARG A 85 -1.58 -2.37 8.22
C ARG A 85 -2.29 -3.22 7.15
N LEU A 86 -2.00 -2.96 5.89
CA LEU A 86 -2.63 -3.66 4.75
C LEU A 86 -2.23 -5.13 4.68
N SER A 87 -0.99 -5.46 5.05
CA SER A 87 -0.57 -6.86 5.20
C SER A 87 -1.40 -7.58 6.26
N GLY A 88 -1.71 -6.94 7.39
CA GLY A 88 -2.60 -7.50 8.41
C GLY A 88 -4.02 -7.77 7.88
N TYR A 89 -4.59 -6.84 7.12
CA TYR A 89 -5.91 -6.99 6.51
C TYR A 89 -6.01 -8.15 5.50
N CYS A 90 -4.88 -8.54 4.89
CA CYS A 90 -4.81 -9.66 3.95
C CYS A 90 -4.67 -11.04 4.65
N HIS A 91 -4.34 -11.07 5.94
CA HIS A 91 -4.04 -12.30 6.68
C HIS A 91 -5.01 -12.49 7.86
N VAL A 92 -6.32 -12.49 7.58
CA VAL A 92 -7.34 -12.71 8.62
C VAL A 92 -7.24 -14.16 9.13
N HIS A 93 -6.86 -14.34 10.39
CA HIS A 93 -6.90 -15.65 11.03
C HIS A 93 -8.36 -16.05 11.34
N ALA A 94 -8.64 -17.36 11.47
CA ALA A 94 -10.00 -17.90 11.62
C ALA A 94 -10.82 -17.35 12.82
N TYR A 95 -10.18 -16.65 13.75
CA TYR A 95 -10.79 -16.04 14.93
C TYR A 95 -10.71 -14.51 14.95
N GLU A 96 -10.18 -13.89 13.90
CA GLU A 96 -10.12 -12.44 13.75
C GLU A 96 -11.29 -11.95 12.90
N LEU A 97 -11.83 -10.80 13.27
CA LEU A 97 -12.82 -10.14 12.43
C LEU A 97 -12.14 -9.67 11.14
N PRO A 98 -12.74 -9.89 9.96
CA PRO A 98 -12.22 -9.34 8.73
C PRO A 98 -12.26 -7.81 8.80
N PRO A 99 -11.37 -7.12 8.05
CA PRO A 99 -11.39 -5.66 8.03
C PRO A 99 -12.73 -5.16 7.48
N THR A 100 -13.23 -4.10 8.09
CA THR A 100 -14.44 -3.42 7.62
C THR A 100 -14.15 -2.62 6.36
N VAL A 101 -15.19 -2.37 5.55
CA VAL A 101 -15.08 -1.49 4.37
C VAL A 101 -14.54 -0.10 4.75
N GLY A 102 -14.92 0.43 5.92
CA GLY A 102 -14.43 1.73 6.40
C GLY A 102 -12.94 1.72 6.73
N GLU A 103 -12.44 0.66 7.38
CA GLU A 103 -11.02 0.51 7.69
C GLU A 103 -10.15 0.37 6.43
N VAL A 104 -10.64 -0.36 5.43
CA VAL A 104 -9.93 -0.49 4.14
C VAL A 104 -9.97 0.82 3.36
N ARG A 105 -11.11 1.53 3.33
CA ARG A 105 -11.21 2.84 2.67
C ARG A 105 -10.25 3.86 3.27
N ALA A 106 -10.21 3.96 4.60
CA ALA A 106 -9.28 4.85 5.30
C ALA A 106 -7.82 4.50 4.98
N ALA A 107 -7.48 3.21 4.84
CA ALA A 107 -6.15 2.81 4.42
C ALA A 107 -5.85 3.20 2.96
N CYS A 108 -6.80 3.05 2.03
CA CYS A 108 -6.66 3.52 0.65
C CYS A 108 -6.41 5.04 0.58
N GLU A 109 -7.17 5.83 1.34
CA GLU A 109 -7.01 7.29 1.41
C GLU A 109 -5.63 7.69 1.95
N GLN A 110 -5.12 6.99 2.97
CA GLN A 110 -3.77 7.21 3.49
C GLN A 110 -2.69 6.96 2.43
N VAL A 111 -2.82 5.89 1.63
CA VAL A 111 -1.87 5.59 0.55
C VAL A 111 -1.97 6.61 -0.58
N MET A 112 -3.20 7.02 -0.95
CA MET A 112 -3.42 8.09 -1.93
C MET A 112 -2.74 9.40 -1.51
N GLY A 113 -2.83 9.77 -0.22
CA GLY A 113 -2.16 10.96 0.29
C GLY A 113 -0.64 10.95 0.13
N VAL A 114 0.00 9.78 0.00
CA VAL A 114 1.44 9.67 -0.28
C VAL A 114 1.76 9.94 -1.76
N VAL A 115 0.84 9.64 -2.67
CA VAL A 115 1.03 9.88 -4.11
C VAL A 115 1.15 11.38 -4.42
N ASP A 116 0.40 12.20 -3.71
CA ASP A 116 0.25 13.65 -3.94
C ASP A 116 1.40 14.50 -3.37
N VAL A 117 2.26 13.93 -2.53
CA VAL A 117 3.41 14.65 -1.95
C VAL A 117 4.60 14.57 -2.90
N HIS A 118 5.03 15.74 -3.38
CA HIS A 118 6.13 15.96 -4.32
C HIS A 118 7.50 15.91 -3.61
#